data_AF-E7D025-F1
#
_entry.id   AF-E7D025-F1
#
_cell.length_a   1.000
_cell.length_b   1.000
_cell.length_c   1.000
_cell.angle_alpha   90.00
_cell.angle_beta   90.00
_cell.angle_gamma   90.00
#
_symmetry.space_group_name_H-M   'P 1'
#
loop_
_entity.id
_entity.type
_entity.pdbx_description
1 polymer ?
#
loop_
_entity_poly.entity_id
_entity_poly.type
_entity_poly.pdbx_seq_one_letter_code
_entity_poly.pdbx_strand_id
1 'polypeptide(L)'
;MKNKKIFTVVLLLAVSALLFSSCAFKMNTAQKAHYEAFISGLENDVKDNPMTAQNVKEGLDLANVGAAALNFKIVDKKAGTEIAKGTKAAELRKRFVPKKK
;
A
#
# COMPACT_ATOMS: atom_id res chain seq x y z
N MET A 1 -5.72 27.04 45.92
CA MET A 1 -6.80 27.09 44.91
C MET A 1 -6.14 27.02 43.53
N LYS A 2 -6.05 25.82 42.94
CA LYS A 2 -6.74 25.39 41.70
C LYS A 2 -6.40 26.24 40.46
N ASN A 3 -5.31 25.85 39.78
CA ASN A 3 -5.00 26.34 38.44
C ASN A 3 -5.47 25.26 37.46
N LYS A 4 -6.72 25.39 37.03
CA LYS A 4 -7.30 24.60 35.93
C LYS A 4 -7.27 25.47 34.67
N LYS A 5 -7.17 24.77 33.52
CA LYS A 5 -7.34 25.27 32.14
C LYS A 5 -6.02 25.93 31.65
N ILE A 6 -5.49 25.67 30.46
CA ILE A 6 -6.11 25.45 29.15
C ILE A 6 -5.08 24.71 28.29
N PHE A 7 -5.37 23.52 27.76
CA PHE A 7 -4.71 23.00 26.54
C PHE A 7 -5.67 22.03 25.86
N THR A 8 -6.67 22.61 25.20
CA THR A 8 -7.48 21.94 24.18
C THR A 8 -7.33 22.77 22.91
N VAL A 9 -7.45 22.11 21.75
CA VAL A 9 -7.48 22.67 20.37
C VAL A 9 -6.06 22.66 19.76
N VAL A 10 -5.71 21.87 18.74
CA VAL A 10 -6.42 21.53 17.49
C VAL A 10 -6.05 20.10 17.05
N LEU A 11 -7.01 19.17 17.02
CA LEU A 11 -6.95 17.94 16.21
C LEU A 11 -7.93 18.14 15.04
N LEU A 12 -7.42 18.67 13.93
CA LEU A 12 -8.19 18.84 12.69
C LEU A 12 -7.23 18.67 11.53
N LEU A 13 -7.26 17.49 10.91
CA LEU A 13 -7.07 17.25 9.46
C LEU A 13 -6.99 15.74 9.20
N ALA A 14 -8.13 15.11 8.98
CA ALA A 14 -8.23 13.90 8.17
C ALA A 14 -9.67 13.73 7.66
N VAL A 15 -9.99 14.57 6.69
CA VAL A 15 -10.72 14.28 5.45
C VAL A 15 -11.86 13.26 5.52
N SER A 16 -13.05 13.81 5.38
CA SER A 16 -14.29 13.21 4.87
C SER A 16 -14.05 12.37 3.61
N ALA A 17 -13.84 11.06 3.77
CA ALA A 17 -13.94 10.08 2.69
C ALA A 17 -14.23 8.67 3.26
N LEU A 18 -15.34 8.50 3.97
CA LEU A 18 -15.75 7.21 4.53
C LEU A 18 -17.07 6.68 3.97
N LEU A 19 -17.46 7.07 2.75
CA LEU A 19 -18.68 6.57 2.11
C LEU A 19 -18.44 5.63 0.91
N PHE A 20 -17.25 5.03 0.81
CA PHE A 20 -16.97 3.93 -0.14
C PHE A 20 -16.28 2.70 0.51
N SER A 21 -16.52 2.43 1.80
CA SER A 21 -15.83 1.35 2.55
C SER A 21 -16.57 0.01 2.59
N SER A 22 -17.45 -0.30 1.62
CA SER A 22 -17.98 -1.66 1.51
C SER A 22 -16.88 -2.62 1.00
N CYS A 23 -16.30 -3.39 1.93
CA CYS A 23 -15.45 -4.58 1.71
C CYS A 23 -13.95 -4.40 1.37
N ALA A 24 -13.28 -3.33 1.82
CA ALA A 24 -11.81 -3.30 1.76
C ALA A 24 -11.20 -4.35 2.71
N PHE A 25 -10.30 -5.21 2.19
CA PHE A 25 -9.61 -6.22 2.99
C PHE A 25 -8.79 -5.54 4.11
N LYS A 26 -9.19 -5.77 5.36
CA LYS A 26 -8.52 -5.20 6.54
C LYS A 26 -7.32 -6.08 6.93
N MET A 27 -6.12 -5.63 6.58
CA MET A 27 -4.86 -6.30 6.91
C MET A 27 -4.53 -6.21 8.41
N ASN A 28 -3.99 -7.28 8.98
CA ASN A 28 -3.33 -7.24 10.29
C ASN A 28 -1.93 -6.59 10.19
N THR A 29 -1.24 -6.44 11.32
CA THR A 29 0.08 -5.79 11.38
C THR A 29 1.13 -6.44 10.47
N ALA A 30 1.21 -7.78 10.47
CA ALA A 30 2.19 -8.50 9.65
C ALA A 30 1.89 -8.40 8.15
N GLN A 31 0.61 -8.54 7.77
CA GLN A 31 0.16 -8.37 6.38
C GLN A 31 0.44 -6.96 5.88
N LYS A 32 0.17 -5.94 6.71
CA LYS A 32 0.46 -4.55 6.37
C LYS A 32 1.96 -4.31 6.23
N ALA A 33 2.80 -4.84 7.14
CA ALA A 33 4.24 -4.68 7.05
C ALA A 33 4.81 -5.29 5.75
N HIS A 34 4.39 -6.51 5.40
CA HIS A 34 4.80 -7.16 4.14
C HIS A 34 4.34 -6.37 2.90
N TYR A 35 3.09 -5.93 2.89
CA TYR A 35 2.54 -5.13 1.79
C TYR A 35 3.24 -3.79 1.62
N GLU A 36 3.49 -3.06 2.70
CA GLU A 36 4.17 -1.75 2.64
C GLU A 36 5.64 -1.92 2.21
N ALA A 37 6.33 -2.98 2.65
CA ALA A 37 7.67 -3.31 2.16
C ALA A 37 7.70 -3.55 0.65
N PHE A 38 6.72 -4.29 0.12
CA PHE A 38 6.55 -4.49 -1.32
C PHE A 38 6.33 -3.16 -2.07
N ILE A 39 5.42 -2.30 -1.58
CA ILE A 39 5.15 -1.00 -2.21
C ILE A 39 6.38 -0.08 -2.19
N SER A 40 7.08 -0.01 -1.07
CA SER A 40 8.32 0.78 -0.95
C SER A 40 9.44 0.24 -1.82
N GLY A 41 9.57 -1.09 -1.95
CA GLY A 41 10.51 -1.72 -2.88
C GLY A 41 10.26 -1.26 -4.31
N LEU A 42 9.02 -1.37 -4.79
CA LEU A 42 8.64 -0.92 -6.12
C LEU A 42 8.90 0.57 -6.34
N GLU A 43 8.53 1.44 -5.38
CA GLU A 43 8.75 2.89 -5.49
C GLU A 43 10.25 3.25 -5.58
N ASN A 44 11.09 2.53 -4.83
CA ASN A 44 12.54 2.71 -4.87
C ASN A 44 13.13 2.22 -6.19
N ASP A 45 12.73 1.03 -6.66
CA ASP A 45 13.22 0.44 -7.90
C ASP A 45 12.90 1.33 -9.11
N VAL A 46 11.72 1.96 -9.11
CA VAL A 46 11.33 2.84 -10.20
C VAL A 46 11.75 4.29 -10.03
N LYS A 47 12.50 4.64 -8.99
CA LYS A 47 12.88 6.03 -8.72
C LYS A 47 13.62 6.66 -9.90
N ASP A 48 14.61 5.95 -10.42
CA ASP A 48 15.52 6.47 -11.44
C ASP A 48 15.31 5.85 -12.83
N ASN A 49 14.63 4.71 -12.92
CA ASN A 49 14.37 3.97 -14.16
C ASN A 49 12.94 3.39 -14.15
N PRO A 50 12.30 3.13 -15.31
CA PRO A 50 11.07 2.35 -15.33
C PRO A 50 11.34 0.87 -14.99
N MET A 51 10.32 0.16 -14.51
CA MET A 51 10.37 -1.30 -14.30
C MET A 51 9.55 -1.98 -15.39
N THR A 52 10.18 -2.89 -16.14
CA THR A 52 9.54 -3.63 -17.24
C THR A 52 8.38 -4.48 -16.74
N ALA A 53 7.41 -4.78 -17.61
CA ALA A 53 6.27 -5.64 -17.26
C ALA A 53 6.70 -7.02 -16.73
N GLN A 54 7.80 -7.58 -17.25
CA GLN A 54 8.37 -8.84 -16.78
C GLN A 54 8.87 -8.71 -15.34
N ASN A 55 9.69 -7.70 -15.04
CA ASN A 55 10.22 -7.49 -13.70
C ASN A 55 9.10 -7.20 -12.68
N VAL A 56 8.05 -6.48 -13.09
CA VAL A 56 6.86 -6.28 -12.25
C VAL A 56 6.21 -7.61 -11.89
N LYS A 57 6.05 -8.50 -12.88
CA LYS A 57 5.45 -9.82 -12.66
C LYS A 57 6.31 -10.67 -11.72
N GLU A 58 7.62 -10.74 -11.96
CA GLU A 58 8.54 -11.52 -11.13
C GLU A 58 8.59 -11.00 -9.69
N GLY A 59 8.66 -9.68 -9.50
CA GLY A 59 8.60 -9.05 -8.17
C GLY A 59 7.27 -9.30 -7.46
N LEU A 60 6.15 -9.26 -8.20
CA LEU A 60 4.83 -9.58 -7.64
C LEU A 60 4.69 -11.05 -7.26
N ASP A 61 5.20 -11.97 -8.08
CA ASP A 61 5.18 -13.40 -7.80
C ASP A 61 5.98 -13.72 -6.53
N LEU A 62 7.19 -13.15 -6.41
CA LEU A 62 8.01 -13.26 -5.21
C LEU A 62 7.31 -12.68 -3.97
N ALA A 63 6.72 -11.49 -4.08
CA ALA A 63 5.98 -10.88 -2.99
C ALA A 63 4.77 -11.72 -2.57
N ASN A 64 4.11 -12.38 -3.52
CA ASN A 64 2.96 -13.24 -3.25
C ASN A 64 3.32 -14.57 -2.57
N VAL A 65 4.56 -15.07 -2.69
CA VAL A 65 5.04 -16.20 -1.87
C VAL A 65 4.99 -15.82 -0.39
N GLY A 66 5.54 -14.65 -0.02
CA GLY A 66 5.48 -14.15 1.35
C GLY A 66 4.06 -13.79 1.81
N ALA A 67 3.26 -13.19 0.92
CA ALA A 67 1.87 -12.86 1.23
C ALA A 67 1.02 -14.11 1.51
N ALA A 68 1.26 -15.20 0.78
CA ALA A 68 0.55 -16.47 0.96
C ALA A 68 0.78 -17.07 2.35
N ALA A 69 2.01 -16.98 2.89
CA ALA A 69 2.32 -17.40 4.27
C ALA A 69 1.56 -16.56 5.32
N LEU A 70 1.20 -15.32 4.97
CA LEU A 70 0.43 -14.40 5.79
C LEU A 70 -1.09 -14.42 5.47
N ASN A 71 -1.57 -15.42 4.73
CA ASN A 71 -2.98 -15.61 4.36
C ASN A 71 -3.60 -14.43 3.58
N PHE A 72 -2.82 -13.79 2.73
CA PHE A 72 -3.33 -12.80 1.77
C PHE A 72 -2.64 -12.92 0.42
N LYS A 73 -3.08 -12.12 -0.54
CA LYS A 73 -2.46 -11.97 -1.86
C LYS A 73 -2.50 -10.52 -2.31
N ILE A 74 -1.55 -10.13 -3.14
CA ILE A 74 -1.47 -8.83 -3.79
C ILE A 74 -1.88 -9.04 -5.26
N VAL A 75 -2.87 -8.28 -5.71
CA VAL A 75 -3.39 -8.38 -7.08
C VAL A 75 -2.99 -7.14 -7.87
N ASP A 76 -2.28 -7.34 -8.98
CA ASP A 76 -2.04 -6.29 -9.96
C ASP A 76 -3.30 -6.06 -10.81
N LYS A 77 -3.86 -4.85 -10.71
CA LYS A 77 -5.01 -4.39 -11.50
C LYS A 77 -4.65 -4.04 -12.94
N LYS A 78 -3.36 -3.93 -13.25
CA LYS A 78 -2.82 -3.61 -14.58
C LYS A 78 -1.72 -4.63 -14.95
N ALA A 79 -2.04 -5.92 -14.82
CA ALA A 79 -1.11 -6.99 -15.13
C ALA A 79 -0.58 -6.88 -16.58
N GLY A 80 0.70 -7.22 -16.77
CA GLY A 80 1.35 -7.16 -18.09
C GLY A 80 1.80 -5.76 -18.51
N THR A 81 1.67 -4.74 -17.66
CA THR A 81 2.18 -3.39 -17.95
C THR A 81 3.42 -3.07 -17.13
N GLU A 82 4.29 -2.22 -17.68
CA GLU A 82 5.42 -1.64 -16.95
C GLU A 82 4.96 -0.73 -15.80
N ILE A 83 5.88 -0.38 -14.90
CA ILE A 83 5.75 0.74 -13.98
C ILE A 83 6.67 1.85 -14.48
N ALA A 84 6.12 3.03 -14.74
CA ALA A 84 6.87 4.18 -15.21
C ALA A 84 7.87 4.69 -14.15
N LYS A 85 8.97 5.26 -14.63
CA LYS A 85 9.94 5.97 -13.79
C LYS A 85 9.25 7.01 -12.90
N GLY A 86 9.63 7.08 -11.64
CA GLY A 86 9.16 8.04 -10.65
C GLY A 86 7.75 7.78 -10.13
N THR A 87 7.11 6.66 -10.49
CA THR A 87 5.78 6.29 -9.96
C THR A 87 5.83 6.23 -8.43
N LYS A 88 4.89 6.93 -7.78
CA LYS A 88 4.85 7.07 -6.33
C LYS A 88 3.99 6.00 -5.67
N ALA A 89 4.24 5.74 -4.39
CA ALA A 89 3.51 4.74 -3.62
C ALA A 89 1.98 4.93 -3.63
N ALA A 90 1.48 6.16 -3.72
CA ALA A 90 0.04 6.42 -3.84
C ALA A 90 -0.58 5.77 -5.10
N GLU A 91 0.12 5.85 -6.24
CA GLU A 91 -0.35 5.22 -7.49
C GLU A 91 -0.12 3.71 -7.47
N LEU A 92 0.99 3.25 -6.88
CA LEU A 92 1.25 1.82 -6.69
C LEU A 92 0.17 1.15 -5.84
N ARG A 93 -0.29 1.77 -4.75
CA ARG A 93 -1.37 1.22 -3.90
C ARG A 93 -2.74 1.14 -4.62
N LYS A 94 -2.97 1.97 -5.63
CA LYS A 94 -4.17 1.85 -6.49
C LYS A 94 -4.06 0.67 -7.46
N ARG A 95 -2.85 0.38 -7.93
CA ARG A 95 -2.57 -0.71 -8.88
C ARG A 95 -2.50 -2.07 -8.18
N PHE A 96 -1.73 -2.18 -7.11
CA PHE A 96 -1.46 -3.43 -6.40
C PHE A 96 -2.35 -3.54 -5.18
N VAL A 97 -3.49 -4.24 -5.32
CA VAL A 97 -4.53 -4.27 -4.29
C VAL A 97 -4.40 -5.53 -3.44
N PRO A 98 -4.23 -5.41 -2.10
CA PRO A 98 -4.21 -6.57 -1.23
C PRO A 98 -5.62 -7.16 -1.10
N LYS A 99 -5.71 -8.48 -1.11
CA LYS A 99 -6.95 -9.24 -0.94
C LYS A 99 -6.71 -10.37 0.05
N LYS A 100 -7.74 -10.70 0.83
CA LYS A 100 -7.77 -11.94 1.61
C LYS A 100 -7.58 -13.13 0.65
N LYS A 101 -6.79 -14.10 1.08
CA LYS A 101 -6.61 -15.35 0.34
C LYS A 101 -7.95 -16.07 0.20
#